data_AF-A0A382EBA2-F1
#
_entry.id   AF-A0A382EBA2-F1
#
_cell.length_a   1.000
_cell.length_b   1.000
_cell.length_c   1.000
_cell.angle_alpha   90.00
_cell.angle_beta   90.00
_cell.angle_gamma   90.00
#
_symmetry.space_group_name_H-M   'P 1'
#
loop_
_entity.id
_entity.type
_entity.pdbx_description
1 polymer ?
#
loop_
_entity_poly.entity_id
_entity_poly.type
_entity_poly.pdbx_seq_one_letter_code
_entity_poly.pdbx_strand_id
1 'polypeptide(L)' 'MKIIEIFETMEYSPAPENPALALEWLKEHKSKFGLFINGKWCKAKSGKV' A
#
# COMPACT_ATOMS: atom_id res chain seq x y z
N MET A 1 13.67 -16.07 17.21
CA MET A 1 14.06 -14.65 17.17
C MET A 1 14.18 -14.14 18.59
N LYS A 2 15.31 -13.56 19.01
CA LYS A 2 15.40 -12.83 20.29
C LYS A 2 14.90 -11.40 20.09
N ILE A 3 14.19 -10.88 21.10
CA ILE A 3 13.64 -9.52 21.11
C ILE A 3 14.72 -8.44 20.86
N ILE A 4 15.94 -8.66 21.36
CA ILE A 4 17.06 -7.73 21.19
C ILE A 4 17.48 -7.56 19.72
N GLU A 5 17.45 -8.64 18.93
CA GLU A 5 17.80 -8.59 17.51
C GLU A 5 16.76 -7.78 16.73
N ILE A 6 15.48 -7.84 17.14
CA ILE A 6 14.37 -7.07 16.52
C ILE A 6 14.54 -5.56 16.78
N PHE A 7 15.05 -5.18 17.95
CA PHE A 7 15.34 -3.77 18.26
C PHE A 7 16.52 -3.22 17.44
N GLU A 8 17.47 -4.06 17.04
CA GLU A 8 18.60 -3.66 16.19
C GLU A 8 18.21 -3.58 14.71
N THR A 9 17.48 -4.58 14.19
CA THR A 9 17.09 -4.60 12.77
C THR A 9 15.89 -3.70 12.48
N MET A 10 15.15 -3.30 13.51
CA MET A 10 13.84 -2.64 13.40
C MET A 10 12.90 -3.42 12.48
N GLU A 11 13.02 -4.74 12.46
CA GLU A 11 12.25 -5.59 11.56
C GLU A 11 10.77 -5.50 11.96
N TYR A 12 9.97 -4.88 11.08
CA TYR A 12 8.54 -4.85 11.24
C TYR A 12 8.03 -6.28 11.12
N SER A 13 7.53 -6.80 12.25
CA SER A 13 6.82 -8.06 12.25
C SER A 13 5.63 -7.99 11.28
N PRO A 14 5.25 -9.11 10.66
CA PRO A 14 4.09 -9.15 9.79
C PRO A 14 2.88 -8.60 10.53
N ALA A 15 2.16 -7.70 9.88
CA ALA A 15 0.98 -7.11 10.47
C ALA A 15 -0.02 -8.24 10.81
N PRO A 16 -0.61 -8.24 12.02
CA PRO A 16 -1.52 -9.31 12.45
C PRO A 16 -2.80 -9.37 11.60
N GLU A 17 -3.13 -8.29 10.88
CA GLU A 17 -4.18 -8.25 9.89
C GLU A 17 -3.83 -9.00 8.59
N ASN A 18 -4.84 -9.62 7.98
CA ASN A 18 -4.67 -10.33 6.72
C ASN A 18 -4.56 -9.36 5.53
N PRO A 19 -3.44 -9.34 4.77
CA PRO A 19 -3.27 -8.45 3.62
C PRO A 19 -4.12 -8.85 2.41
N ALA A 20 -4.74 -10.04 2.41
CA ALA A 20 -5.47 -10.58 1.26
C ALA A 20 -6.55 -9.62 0.73
N LEU A 21 -7.32 -8.99 1.60
CA LEU A 21 -8.37 -8.04 1.20
C LEU A 21 -7.81 -6.83 0.45
N ALA A 22 -6.68 -6.30 0.92
CA ALA A 22 -6.00 -5.19 0.25
C ALA A 22 -5.45 -5.61 -1.11
N LEU A 23 -4.88 -6.82 -1.20
CA LEU A 23 -4.35 -7.36 -2.45
C LEU A 23 -5.44 -7.64 -3.48
N GLU A 24 -6.60 -8.17 -3.06
CA GLU A 24 -7.76 -8.37 -3.93
C GLU A 24 -8.28 -7.04 -4.45
N TRP A 25 -8.46 -6.05 -3.58
CA TRP A 25 -8.89 -4.71 -3.98
C TRP A 25 -7.93 -4.09 -5.00
N LEU A 26 -6.61 -4.20 -4.80
CA LEU A 26 -5.61 -3.72 -5.75
C LEU A 26 -5.74 -4.42 -7.11
N LYS A 27 -5.95 -5.73 -7.12
CA LYS A 27 -6.15 -6.51 -8.35
C LYS A 27 -7.39 -6.06 -9.12
N GLU A 28 -8.50 -5.84 -8.42
CA GLU A 28 -9.74 -5.30 -9.01
C GLU A 28 -9.51 -3.90 -9.63
N HIS A 29 -8.65 -3.10 -9.01
CA HIS A 29 -8.31 -1.74 -9.46
C HIS A 29 -7.08 -1.69 -10.40
N LYS A 30 -6.68 -2.85 -10.95
CA LYS A 30 -5.55 -3.03 -11.89
C LYS A 30 -4.20 -2.54 -11.36
N SER A 31 -4.06 -2.45 -10.04
CA SER A 31 -2.89 -1.89 -9.35
C SER A 31 -2.49 -0.51 -9.89
N LYS A 32 -3.46 0.27 -10.39
CA LYS A 32 -3.22 1.62 -10.91
C LYS A 32 -3.75 2.63 -9.93
N PHE A 33 -2.88 3.54 -9.53
CA PHE A 33 -3.26 4.69 -8.74
C PHE A 33 -3.55 5.87 -9.68
N GLY A 34 -4.52 6.66 -9.30
CA GLY A 34 -4.93 7.86 -10.01
C GLY A 34 -5.35 8.94 -9.03
N LEU A 35 -5.56 10.15 -9.54
CA LEU A 35 -6.08 11.23 -8.71
C LEU A 35 -7.55 10.93 -8.40
N PHE A 36 -7.92 10.92 -7.13
CA PHE A 36 -9.31 10.84 -6.70
C PHE A 36 -9.71 12.16 -6.04
N ILE A 37 -10.40 13.01 -6.80
CA ILE A 37 -10.74 14.38 -6.37
C ILE A 37 -12.25 14.53 -6.47
N ASN A 38 -12.87 14.99 -5.37
CA ASN A 38 -14.31 15.21 -5.28
C ASN A 38 -15.16 13.98 -5.67
N GLY A 39 -14.78 12.80 -5.15
CA GLY A 39 -15.49 11.54 -5.42
C GLY A 39 -15.29 10.98 -6.82
N LYS A 40 -14.39 11.55 -7.63
CA LYS A 40 -14.17 11.16 -9.02
C LYS A 40 -12.71 10.86 -9.29
N TRP A 41 -12.47 9.78 -10.02
CA TRP A 41 -11.16 9.48 -10.61
C TRP A 41 -10.87 10.44 -11.75
N CYS A 42 -9.73 11.13 -11.69
CA CYS A 42 -9.29 12.10 -12.68
C CYS A 42 -7.86 11.82 -13.14
N LYS A 43 -7.56 12.17 -14.39
CA LYS A 43 -6.21 12.09 -14.94
C LYS A 43 -5.43 13.33 -14.54
N ALA A 44 -4.14 13.17 -14.25
CA ALA A 44 -3.26 14.30 -14.03
C ALA A 44 -3.21 15.19 -15.28
N LYS A 45 -3.24 16.51 -15.07
CA LYS A 45 -3.16 17.51 -16.14
C LYS A 45 -1.76 17.59 -16.77
N SER A 46 -0.74 17.18 -16.04
CA SER A 46 0.65 17.09 -16.48
C SER A 46 1.29 15.92 -15.74
N GLY A 47 1.89 15.00 -16.47
CA GLY A 47 2.73 13.94 -15.92
C GLY A 47 4.20 14.29 -16.18
N LYS A 48 4.75 15.25 -15.42
CA LYS A 48 6.20 15.29 -15.26
C LYS A 48 6.53 14.29 -14.16
N VAL A 49 7.11 13.17 -14.57
CA VAL A 49 7.87 12.28 -13.70
C VAL A 49 9.23 12.89 -13.39
#